data_AF-A0A929K225-F1
#
_entry.id   AF-A0A929K225-F1
#
_cell.length_a   1.000
_cell.length_b   1.000
_cell.length_c   1.000
_cell.angle_alpha   90.00
_cell.angle_beta   90.00
_cell.angle_gamma   90.00
#
_symmetry.space_group_name_H-M   'P 1'
#
loop_
_entity.id
_entity.type
_entity.pdbx_description
1 polymer ?
#
loop_
_entity_poly.entity_id
_entity_poly.type
_entity_poly.pdbx_seq_one_letter_code
_entity_poly.pdbx_strand_id
1 'polypeptide(L)'
;MKNTIILALFILFTAAIPAKAQNKKLNAEQKTELKQRFEDYRARLNLNPIQATEVRAIDSAYLMGLAELKKSSSGKFAKLKKFKGISADRDKKMKGVLNDTQYKQYLEFKEEMKQELKEMNQKQ
;
A
#
# COMPACT_ATOMS: atom_id res chain seq x y z
N MET A 1 23.64 -13.68 -3.94
CA MET A 1 23.24 -12.58 -3.02
C MET A 1 22.03 -11.88 -3.62
N LYS A 2 20.83 -12.35 -3.27
CA LYS A 2 19.54 -11.89 -3.79
C LYS A 2 18.75 -11.34 -2.60
N ASN A 3 18.13 -10.17 -2.78
CA ASN A 3 16.82 -9.77 -2.23
C ASN A 3 16.70 -8.24 -2.16
N THR A 4 16.38 -7.61 -3.28
CA THR A 4 16.06 -6.18 -3.40
C THR A 4 14.78 -5.95 -4.17
N ILE A 5 13.64 -6.49 -3.74
CA ILE A 5 12.35 -6.16 -4.36
C ILE A 5 11.25 -6.16 -3.30
N ILE A 6 11.02 -5.01 -2.65
CA ILE A 6 9.71 -4.62 -2.07
C ILE A 6 9.67 -3.09 -2.10
N LEU A 7 9.29 -2.48 -3.24
CA LEU A 7 8.69 -1.13 -3.30
C LEU A 7 8.23 -0.77 -4.73
N ALA A 8 7.25 -1.46 -5.27
CA ALA A 8 6.73 -1.14 -6.60
C ALA A 8 5.22 -1.33 -6.72
N LEU A 9 4.47 -0.53 -5.96
CA LEU A 9 3.07 -0.26 -6.25
C LEU A 9 2.84 1.24 -6.16
N PHE A 10 2.17 1.77 -7.18
CA PHE A 10 1.82 3.17 -7.40
C PHE A 10 2.94 4.13 -7.83
N ILE A 11 3.43 3.93 -9.05
CA ILE A 11 3.75 5.04 -9.96
C ILE A 11 3.11 4.70 -11.31
N LEU A 12 1.94 5.26 -11.55
CA LEU A 12 1.41 5.51 -12.90
C LEU A 12 1.73 6.98 -13.20
N PHE A 13 2.26 7.22 -14.40
CA PHE A 13 2.67 8.52 -14.97
C PHE A 13 3.96 9.15 -14.43
N THR A 14 5.09 8.79 -15.04
CA THR A 14 6.06 9.76 -15.62
C THR A 14 7.00 9.01 -16.58
N ALA A 15 7.06 9.53 -17.82
CA ALA A 15 8.01 9.43 -18.93
C ALA A 15 9.13 8.36 -18.98
N ALA A 16 9.41 7.96 -20.22
CA ALA A 16 10.27 6.88 -20.67
C ALA A 16 11.75 7.00 -20.26
N ILE A 17 12.31 5.88 -19.78
CA ILE A 17 13.75 5.56 -19.80
C ILE A 17 13.88 4.05 -20.10
N PRO A 18 14.57 3.63 -21.17
CA PRO A 18 14.84 2.22 -21.43
C PRO A 18 16.06 1.77 -20.60
N ALA A 19 15.81 1.32 -19.37
CA ALA A 19 16.82 0.61 -18.58
C ALA A 19 16.34 -0.82 -18.33
N LYS A 20 16.98 -1.78 -19.02
CA LYS A 20 16.82 -3.22 -18.76
C LYS A 20 17.43 -3.56 -17.40
N ALA A 21 16.71 -3.25 -16.34
CA ALA A 21 16.84 -3.88 -15.04
C ALA A 21 15.58 -4.74 -14.87
N GLN A 22 15.74 -6.04 -14.66
CA GLN A 22 14.65 -6.93 -14.23
C GLN A 22 14.22 -6.55 -12.80
N ASN A 23 13.65 -5.35 -12.66
CA ASN A 23 12.80 -5.01 -11.54
C ASN A 23 11.56 -5.87 -11.70
N LYS A 24 11.32 -6.83 -10.80
CA LYS A 24 10.00 -7.45 -10.58
C LYS A 24 8.99 -6.34 -10.25
N LYS A 25 8.53 -5.65 -11.30
CA LYS A 25 7.42 -4.71 -11.25
C LYS A 25 6.19 -5.54 -11.55
N LEU A 26 5.12 -5.28 -10.81
CA LEU A 26 3.83 -5.86 -11.16
C LEU A 26 3.49 -5.52 -12.61
N ASN A 27 2.96 -6.51 -13.32
CA ASN A 27 2.48 -6.31 -14.69
C ASN A 27 1.20 -5.43 -14.67
N ALA A 28 0.69 -5.08 -15.85
CA ALA A 28 -0.48 -4.21 -15.94
C ALA A 28 -1.73 -4.86 -15.31
N GLU A 29 -1.92 -6.16 -15.53
CA GLU A 29 -3.06 -6.93 -15.03
C GLU A 29 -3.10 -6.98 -13.50
N GLN A 30 -1.97 -7.33 -12.87
CA GLN A 30 -1.82 -7.38 -11.41
C GLN A 30 -2.09 -6.01 -10.76
N LYS A 31 -1.71 -4.91 -11.42
CA LYS A 31 -2.03 -3.56 -10.93
C LYS A 31 -3.52 -3.26 -11.01
N THR A 32 -4.17 -3.67 -12.10
CA THR A 32 -5.62 -3.51 -12.27
C THR A 32 -6.39 -4.33 -11.25
N GLU A 33 -5.99 -5.59 -11.03
CA GLU A 33 -6.61 -6.47 -10.04
C GLU A 33 -6.49 -5.89 -8.63
N LEU A 34 -5.30 -5.47 -8.22
CA LEU A 34 -5.12 -4.83 -6.91
C LEU A 34 -5.96 -3.57 -6.78
N LYS A 35 -6.03 -2.74 -7.83
CA LYS A 35 -6.87 -1.54 -7.82
C LYS A 35 -8.35 -1.90 -7.60
N GLN A 36 -8.86 -2.89 -8.31
CA GLN A 36 -10.23 -3.37 -8.15
C GLN A 36 -10.49 -3.88 -6.73
N ARG A 37 -9.57 -4.67 -6.16
CA ARG A 37 -9.68 -5.14 -4.76
C ARG A 37 -9.75 -3.98 -3.75
N PHE A 38 -8.96 -2.92 -3.97
CA PHE A 38 -9.01 -1.71 -3.14
C PHE A 38 -10.35 -0.96 -3.28
N GLU A 39 -10.90 -0.88 -4.49
CA GLU A 39 -12.21 -0.27 -4.74
C GLU A 39 -13.33 -1.07 -4.07
N ASP A 40 -13.33 -2.41 -4.23
CA ASP A 40 -14.27 -3.31 -3.57
C ASP A 40 -14.21 -3.17 -2.05
N TYR A 41 -13.01 -3.15 -1.48
CA TYR A 41 -12.82 -2.95 -0.05
C TYR A 41 -13.39 -1.62 0.43
N ARG A 42 -13.13 -0.52 -0.28
CA ARG A 42 -13.68 0.79 0.07
C ARG A 42 -15.21 0.80 0.03
N ALA A 43 -15.81 0.09 -0.93
CA ALA A 43 -17.26 -0.07 -0.98
C ALA A 43 -17.79 -0.87 0.23
N ARG A 44 -17.12 -1.97 0.61
CA ARG A 44 -17.51 -2.82 1.75
C ARG A 44 -17.44 -2.13 3.11
N LEU A 45 -16.51 -1.18 3.28
CA LEU A 45 -16.40 -0.40 4.52
C LEU A 45 -17.65 0.43 4.83
N ASN A 46 -18.49 0.72 3.83
CA ASN A 46 -19.73 1.48 3.98
C ASN A 46 -19.54 2.76 4.83
N LEU A 47 -18.55 3.58 4.46
CA LEU A 47 -18.19 4.77 5.21
C LEU A 47 -19.26 5.85 5.08
N ASN A 48 -19.61 6.50 6.19
CA ASN A 48 -20.40 7.72 6.12
C ASN A 48 -19.57 8.89 5.52
N PRO A 49 -20.19 10.01 5.11
CA PRO A 49 -19.47 11.10 4.45
C PRO A 49 -18.32 11.72 5.26
N ILE A 50 -18.46 11.77 6.59
CA ILE A 50 -17.43 12.29 7.50
C ILE A 50 -16.25 11.31 7.52
N GLN A 51 -16.52 10.03 7.81
CA GLN A 51 -15.51 8.98 7.81
C GLN A 51 -14.79 8.88 6.46
N ALA A 52 -15.51 8.98 5.35
CA ALA A 52 -14.94 8.92 4.00
C ALA A 52 -13.93 10.04 3.75
N THR A 53 -14.17 11.23 4.30
CA THR A 53 -13.27 12.38 4.20
C THR A 53 -12.01 12.16 5.04
N GLU A 54 -12.17 11.72 6.29
CA GLU A 54 -11.04 11.44 7.19
C GLU A 54 -10.18 10.27 6.69
N VAL A 55 -10.80 9.16 6.25
CA VAL A 55 -10.11 8.01 5.65
C VAL A 55 -9.32 8.43 4.42
N ARG A 56 -9.87 9.32 3.56
CA ARG A 56 -9.14 9.85 2.41
C ARG A 56 -7.90 10.66 2.82
N ALA A 57 -8.02 11.48 3.87
CA ALA A 57 -6.89 12.24 4.40
C ALA A 57 -5.81 11.32 5.00
N ILE A 58 -6.22 10.28 5.75
CA ILE A 58 -5.32 9.29 6.32
C ILE A 58 -4.57 8.52 5.22
N ASP A 59 -5.29 8.05 4.20
CA ASP A 59 -4.69 7.34 3.06
C ASP A 59 -3.75 8.24 2.26
N SER A 60 -4.11 9.51 2.06
CA SER A 60 -3.23 10.48 1.39
C SER A 60 -1.90 10.67 2.14
N ALA A 61 -1.95 10.88 3.46
CA ALA A 61 -0.76 11.02 4.29
C ALA A 61 0.11 9.75 4.27
N TYR A 62 -0.52 8.57 4.32
CA TYR A 62 0.17 7.30 4.18
C TYR A 62 0.92 7.19 2.84
N LEU A 63 0.25 7.51 1.73
CA LEU A 63 0.84 7.47 0.39
C LEU A 63 1.99 8.47 0.23
N MET A 64 1.86 9.68 0.79
CA MET A 64 2.94 10.67 0.81
C MET A 64 4.17 10.14 1.56
N GLY A 65 3.97 9.58 2.76
CA GLY A 65 5.05 8.99 3.55
C GLY A 65 5.76 7.84 2.83
N LEU A 66 5.00 7.00 2.11
CA LEU A 66 5.59 5.94 1.28
C LEU A 66 6.37 6.49 0.08
N ALA A 67 5.87 7.54 -0.58
CA ALA A 67 6.54 8.19 -1.70
C ALA A 67 7.88 8.81 -1.26
N GLU A 68 7.91 9.47 -0.10
CA GLU A 68 9.14 9.99 0.50
C GLU A 68 10.10 8.88 0.90
N LEU A 69 9.59 7.81 1.52
CA LEU A 69 10.38 6.65 1.89
C LEU A 69 11.05 6.00 0.69
N LYS A 70 10.34 5.93 -0.44
CA LYS A 70 10.86 5.43 -1.72
C LYS A 70 12.03 6.28 -2.22
N LYS A 71 11.87 7.61 -2.22
CA LYS A 71 12.88 8.58 -2.66
C LYS A 71 14.09 8.64 -1.73
N SER A 72 13.94 8.26 -0.46
CA SER A 72 15.05 8.33 0.50
C SER A 72 16.23 7.42 0.13
N SER A 73 17.44 7.87 0.43
CA SER A 73 18.70 7.11 0.31
C SER A 73 18.96 6.18 1.51
N SER A 74 17.98 6.01 2.41
CA SER A 74 18.13 5.19 3.62
C SER A 74 18.40 3.72 3.29
N GLY A 75 19.23 3.06 4.10
CA GLY A 75 19.48 1.62 3.98
C GLY A 75 18.21 0.78 4.17
N LYS A 76 18.22 -0.47 3.66
CA LYS A 76 17.05 -1.37 3.63
C LYS A 76 16.38 -1.55 5.01
N PHE A 77 17.18 -1.76 6.06
CA PHE A 77 16.66 -1.95 7.42
C PHE A 77 16.00 -0.66 7.95
N ALA A 78 16.63 0.49 7.75
CA ALA A 78 16.06 1.78 8.10
C ALA A 78 14.76 2.06 7.34
N LYS A 79 14.70 1.70 6.05
CA LYS A 79 13.46 1.81 5.26
C LYS A 79 12.35 0.93 5.81
N LEU A 80 12.66 -0.32 6.18
CA LEU A 80 11.70 -1.24 6.78
C LEU A 80 11.16 -0.70 8.12
N LYS A 81 12.02 -0.14 8.97
CA LYS A 81 11.60 0.47 10.23
C LYS A 81 10.66 1.65 10.00
N LYS A 82 11.00 2.55 9.07
CA LYS A 82 10.15 3.70 8.69
C LYS A 82 8.81 3.25 8.11
N PHE A 83 8.81 2.26 7.22
CA PHE A 83 7.60 1.67 6.69
C PHE A 83 6.67 1.17 7.79
N LYS A 84 7.19 0.37 8.75
CA LYS A 84 6.41 -0.12 9.89
C LYS A 84 5.81 1.04 10.70
N GLY A 85 6.56 2.12 10.92
CA GLY A 85 6.06 3.31 11.60
C GLY A 85 4.92 3.98 10.85
N ILE A 86 5.08 4.20 9.53
CA ILE A 86 4.04 4.78 8.67
C ILE A 86 2.77 3.92 8.65
N SER A 87 2.91 2.60 8.57
CA SER A 87 1.77 1.67 8.63
C SER A 87 1.08 1.67 10.00
N ALA A 88 1.84 1.69 11.10
CA ALA A 88 1.27 1.71 12.44
C ALA A 88 0.53 3.03 12.73
N ASP A 89 1.05 4.16 12.23
CA ASP A 89 0.37 5.46 12.32
C ASP A 89 -0.96 5.46 11.56
N ARG A 90 -0.97 4.89 10.33
CA ARG A 90 -2.22 4.69 9.57
C ARG A 90 -3.22 3.85 10.35
N ASP A 91 -2.82 2.70 10.89
CA ASP A 91 -3.71 1.83 11.67
C ASP A 91 -4.31 2.56 12.88
N LYS A 92 -3.47 3.30 13.62
CA LYS A 92 -3.90 4.08 14.77
C LYS A 92 -4.96 5.13 14.39
N LYS A 93 -4.72 5.85 13.30
CA LYS A 93 -5.66 6.87 12.79
C LYS A 93 -6.96 6.23 12.28
N MET A 94 -6.87 5.13 11.53
CA MET A 94 -8.05 4.39 11.07
C MET A 94 -8.91 3.90 12.23
N LYS A 95 -8.29 3.40 13.32
CA LYS A 95 -9.03 2.98 14.52
C LYS A 95 -9.80 4.13 15.20
N GLY A 96 -9.33 5.37 15.07
CA GLY A 96 -10.03 6.54 15.61
C GLY A 96 -11.24 6.99 14.78
N VAL A 97 -11.30 6.62 13.50
CA VAL A 97 -12.33 7.06 12.55
C VAL A 97 -13.37 5.97 12.28
N LEU A 98 -12.91 4.72 12.19
CA LEU A 98 -13.75 3.56 11.91
C LEU A 98 -14.37 3.02 13.20
N ASN A 99 -15.60 2.50 13.10
CA ASN A 99 -16.15 1.69 14.19
C ASN A 99 -15.49 0.31 14.26
N ASP A 100 -15.76 -0.46 15.32
CA ASP A 100 -15.11 -1.75 15.54
C ASP A 100 -15.31 -2.75 14.39
N THR A 101 -16.51 -2.77 13.78
CA THR A 101 -16.82 -3.66 12.65
C THR A 101 -16.02 -3.26 11.41
N GLN A 102 -16.02 -1.97 11.07
CA GLN A 102 -15.26 -1.42 9.95
C GLN A 102 -13.75 -1.58 10.15
N TYR A 103 -13.26 -1.42 11.37
CA TYR A 103 -11.85 -1.58 11.70
C TYR A 103 -11.40 -3.04 11.60
N LYS A 104 -12.24 -4.01 11.97
CA LYS A 104 -11.96 -5.44 11.72
C LYS A 104 -11.83 -5.73 10.23
N GLN A 105 -12.78 -5.25 9.42
CA GLN A 105 -12.72 -5.39 7.96
C GLN A 105 -11.46 -4.74 7.36
N TYR A 106 -11.04 -3.60 7.90
CA TYR A 106 -9.77 -2.96 7.54
C TYR A 106 -8.55 -3.86 7.81
N LEU A 107 -8.49 -4.49 8.98
CA LEU A 107 -7.38 -5.38 9.34
C LEU A 107 -7.36 -6.64 8.49
N GLU A 108 -8.52 -7.23 8.21
CA GLU A 108 -8.67 -8.39 7.32
C GLU A 108 -8.15 -8.06 5.92
N PHE A 109 -8.66 -6.99 5.32
CA PHE A 109 -8.22 -6.56 3.99
C PHE A 109 -6.71 -6.27 3.93
N LYS A 110 -6.15 -5.69 4.99
CA LYS A 110 -4.71 -5.44 5.07
C LYS A 110 -3.88 -6.74 5.06
N GLU A 111 -4.33 -7.77 5.77
CA GLU A 111 -3.64 -9.07 5.78
C GLU A 111 -3.85 -9.82 4.45
N GLU A 112 -5.04 -9.76 3.85
CA GLU A 112 -5.29 -10.30 2.50
C GLU A 112 -4.33 -9.68 1.47
N MET A 113 -4.23 -8.35 1.43
CA MET A 113 -3.31 -7.66 0.50
C MET A 113 -1.85 -8.01 0.76
N LYS A 114 -1.46 -8.25 2.01
CA LYS A 114 -0.10 -8.68 2.34
C LYS A 114 0.18 -10.11 1.86
N GLN A 115 -0.79 -11.01 1.97
CA GLN A 115 -0.68 -12.37 1.44
C GLN A 115 -0.62 -12.36 -0.09
N GLU A 116 -1.51 -11.62 -0.75
CA GLU A 116 -1.54 -11.45 -2.20
C GLU A 116 -0.20 -10.97 -2.75
N LEU A 117 0.36 -9.92 -2.15
CA LEU A 117 1.67 -9.40 -2.54
C LEU A 117 2.80 -10.40 -2.30
N LYS A 118 2.69 -11.24 -1.27
CA LYS A 118 3.67 -12.30 -1.02
C LYS A 118 3.59 -13.37 -2.10
N GLU A 119 2.39 -13.80 -2.48
CA GLU A 119 2.17 -14.78 -3.54
C GLU A 119 2.64 -14.27 -4.90
N MET A 120 2.30 -13.03 -5.25
CA MET A 120 2.75 -12.39 -6.49
C MET A 120 4.29 -12.35 -6.59
N ASN A 121 4.99 -12.20 -5.46
CA ASN A 121 6.45 -12.23 -5.42
C ASN A 121 7.04 -13.64 -5.54
N GLN A 122 6.30 -14.68 -5.13
CA GLN A 122 6.70 -16.09 -5.18
C GLN A 122 6.45 -16.73 -6.56
N LYS A 123 5.39 -16.30 -7.27
CA LYS A 123 5.02 -16.79 -8.61
C LYS A 123 5.88 -16.19 -9.76
N GLN A 124 6.85 -15.32 -9.44
CA GLN A 124 7.80 -14.68 -10.38
C GLN A 124 9.23 -15.13 -10.13
#